data_AF-A0AAN2FHP7-F1
#
_entry.id   AF-A0AAN2FHP7-F1
#
_cell.length_a   1.000
_cell.length_b   1.000
_cell.length_c   1.000
_cell.angle_alpha   90.00
_cell.angle_beta   90.00
_cell.angle_gamma   90.00
#
_symmetry.space_group_name_H-M   'P 1'
#
loop_
_entity.id
_entity.type
_entity.pdbx_description
1 polymer ?
#
loop_
_entity_poly.entity_id
_entity_poly.type
_entity_poly.pdbx_seq_one_letter_code
_entity_poly.pdbx_strand_id
1 'polypeptide(L)'
;MKTQNAADAGIGGLVPQLADSLKALTALAQSRLSEREQHEFLWFTLHDMAQQVADTVRDGALPLPSFRAWIAASHIVHDSFGTAGEVAWGRASSLLADRLAADVAQQAGGAQDNPQA
;
A
#
# COMPACT_ATOMS: atom_id res chain seq x y z
N MET A 1 23.01 16.52 2.50
CA MET A 1 21.68 16.18 1.95
C MET A 1 21.06 15.18 2.91
N LYS A 2 20.06 15.56 3.70
CA LYS A 2 19.46 14.70 4.73
C LYS A 2 18.36 13.88 4.06
N THR A 3 18.64 12.62 3.74
CA THR A 3 17.60 11.62 3.50
C THR A 3 16.83 11.44 4.80
N GLN A 4 15.63 12.00 4.88
CA GLN A 4 14.67 11.57 5.90
C GLN A 4 14.45 10.08 5.68
N ASN A 5 14.82 9.28 6.67
CA ASN A 5 14.59 7.84 6.67
C ASN A 5 13.07 7.63 6.52
N ALA A 6 12.63 7.06 5.39
CA ALA A 6 11.21 6.78 5.15
C ALA A 6 10.58 5.85 6.23
N ALA A 7 11.42 5.19 7.05
CA ALA A 7 11.05 4.44 8.24
C ALA A 7 10.31 5.28 9.32
N ASP A 8 10.50 6.60 9.33
CA ASP A 8 9.78 7.53 10.21
C ASP A 8 8.94 8.48 9.36
N ALA A 9 8.00 7.92 8.59
CA ALA A 9 7.10 8.73 7.76
C ALA A 9 6.26 9.72 8.59
N GLY A 10 6.29 9.63 9.93
CA GLY A 10 5.66 10.59 10.85
C GLY A 10 4.16 10.73 10.62
N ILE A 11 3.54 9.70 10.03
CA ILE A 11 2.14 9.76 9.61
C ILE A 11 1.26 9.58 10.85
N GLY A 12 0.85 10.70 11.44
CA GLY A 12 -0.12 10.72 12.53
C GLY A 12 -1.42 10.03 12.11
N GLY A 13 -1.93 9.15 12.98
CA GLY A 13 -3.19 8.42 12.73
C GLY A 13 -3.06 7.23 11.78
N LEU A 14 -1.84 6.80 11.43
CA LEU A 14 -1.64 5.60 10.63
C LEU A 14 -1.96 4.33 11.45
N VAL A 15 -2.64 3.38 10.82
CA VAL A 15 -2.89 2.07 11.45
C VAL A 15 -1.56 1.33 11.65
N PRO A 16 -1.38 0.61 12.79
CA PRO A 16 -0.09 0.00 13.12
C PRO A 16 0.45 -0.94 12.04
N GLN A 17 -0.44 -1.69 11.38
CA GLN A 17 -0.08 -2.64 10.32
C GLN A 17 0.60 -1.94 9.14
N LEU A 18 0.06 -0.80 8.68
CA LEU A 18 0.67 -0.04 7.58
C LEU A 18 2.01 0.57 8.00
N ALA A 19 2.13 0.99 9.25
CA ALA A 19 3.40 1.48 9.78
C ALA A 19 4.46 0.36 9.80
N ASP A 20 4.08 -0.86 10.17
CA ASP A 20 4.98 -2.00 10.20
C ASP A 20 5.36 -2.48 8.79
N SER A 21 4.45 -2.44 7.83
CA SER A 21 4.78 -2.75 6.43
C SER A 21 5.71 -1.71 5.80
N LEU A 22 5.57 -0.42 6.14
CA LEU A 22 6.54 0.62 5.73
C LEU A 22 7.94 0.39 6.33
N LYS A 23 8.01 -0.02 7.60
CA LYS A 23 9.28 -0.40 8.23
C LYS A 23 9.88 -1.62 7.55
N ALA A 24 9.08 -2.63 7.24
CA ALA A 24 9.52 -3.84 6.54
C ALA A 24 10.08 -3.50 5.15
N LEU A 25 9.39 -2.65 4.39
CA LEU A 25 9.85 -2.19 3.08
C LEU A 25 11.17 -1.41 3.16
N THR A 26 11.31 -0.55 4.17
CA THR A 26 12.55 0.19 4.41
C THR A 26 13.70 -0.73 4.83
N ALA A 27 13.43 -1.72 5.69
CA ALA A 27 14.41 -2.71 6.10
C ALA A 27 14.85 -3.60 4.94
N LEU A 28 13.90 -3.97 4.06
CA LEU A 28 14.16 -4.75 2.86
C LEU A 28 15.13 -4.03 1.90
N ALA A 29 14.96 -2.71 1.74
CA ALA A 29 15.84 -1.87 0.93
C ALA A 29 17.30 -1.85 1.44
N GLN A 30 17.51 -2.14 2.72
CA GLN A 30 18.83 -2.16 3.37
C GLN A 30 19.39 -3.58 3.54
N SER A 31 18.62 -4.60 3.18
CA SER A 31 18.98 -6.00 3.38
C SER A 31 20.03 -6.49 2.36
N ARG A 32 20.81 -7.50 2.74
CA ARG A 32 21.77 -8.19 1.86
C ARG A 32 21.22 -9.50 1.32
N LEU A 33 19.95 -9.49 0.92
CA LEU A 33 19.30 -10.65 0.31
C LEU A 33 19.78 -10.85 -1.13
N SER A 34 19.62 -12.06 -1.65
CA SER A 34 19.72 -12.26 -3.10
C SER A 34 18.62 -11.47 -3.83
N GLU A 35 18.84 -11.14 -5.10
CA GLU A 35 17.84 -10.42 -5.91
C GLU A 35 16.49 -11.16 -5.94
N ARG A 36 16.51 -12.49 -5.98
CA ARG A 36 15.30 -13.32 -5.97
C ARG A 36 14.53 -13.18 -4.66
N GLU A 37 15.22 -13.36 -3.54
CA GLU A 37 14.59 -13.23 -2.21
C GLU A 37 14.06 -11.81 -2.02
N GLN A 38 14.86 -10.80 -2.38
CA GLN A 38 14.45 -9.41 -2.29
C GLN A 38 13.18 -9.14 -3.11
N HIS A 39 13.07 -9.68 -4.33
CA HIS A 39 11.89 -9.54 -5.16
C HIS A 39 10.67 -10.26 -4.56
N GLU A 40 10.83 -11.49 -4.04
CA GLU A 40 9.74 -12.21 -3.38
C GLU A 40 9.23 -11.42 -2.17
N PHE A 41 10.11 -10.95 -1.28
CA PHE A 41 9.72 -10.13 -0.14
C PHE A 41 9.07 -8.81 -0.56
N LEU A 42 9.63 -8.12 -1.55
CA LEU A 42 9.08 -6.87 -2.07
C LEU A 42 7.65 -7.06 -2.58
N TRP A 43 7.43 -8.14 -3.34
CA TRP A 43 6.11 -8.48 -3.84
C TRP A 43 5.12 -8.74 -2.71
N PHE A 44 5.48 -9.57 -1.73
CA PHE A 44 4.59 -9.87 -0.61
C PHE A 44 4.27 -8.63 0.22
N THR A 45 5.28 -7.80 0.55
CA THR A 45 5.06 -6.57 1.32
C THR A 45 4.16 -5.59 0.58
N LEU A 46 4.36 -5.37 -0.73
CA LEU A 46 3.52 -4.44 -1.48
C LEU A 46 2.10 -4.96 -1.68
N HIS A 47 1.93 -6.26 -1.89
CA HIS A 47 0.62 -6.90 -1.97
C HIS A 47 -0.16 -6.73 -0.66
N ASP A 48 0.47 -7.02 0.47
CA ASP A 48 -0.10 -6.86 1.80
C ASP A 48 -0.44 -5.39 2.10
N MET A 49 0.46 -4.46 1.79
CA MET A 49 0.18 -3.02 1.93
C MET A 49 -1.01 -2.57 1.08
N ALA A 50 -1.11 -3.01 -0.18
CA ALA A 50 -2.24 -2.67 -1.04
C ALA A 50 -3.57 -3.15 -0.43
N GLN A 51 -3.57 -4.35 0.15
CA GLN A 51 -4.74 -4.85 0.87
C GLN A 51 -5.05 -4.01 2.11
N GLN A 52 -4.07 -3.75 2.97
CA GLN A 52 -4.27 -2.94 4.17
C GLN A 52 -4.78 -1.52 3.85
N VAL A 53 -4.28 -0.88 2.78
CA VAL A 53 -4.77 0.42 2.31
C VAL A 53 -6.24 0.32 1.90
N ALA A 54 -6.61 -0.69 1.10
CA ALA A 54 -7.99 -0.92 0.68
C ALA A 54 -8.92 -1.15 1.89
N ASP A 55 -8.48 -1.94 2.87
CA ASP A 55 -9.25 -2.26 4.09
C ASP A 55 -9.48 -1.04 4.99
N THR A 56 -8.77 0.07 4.77
CA THR A 56 -9.00 1.33 5.50
C THR A 56 -10.12 2.20 4.91
N VAL A 57 -10.61 1.89 3.71
CA VAL A 57 -11.70 2.66 3.09
C VAL A 57 -12.95 2.58 3.95
N ARG A 58 -13.55 3.74 4.20
CA ARG A 58 -14.86 3.85 4.86
C ARG A 58 -15.70 4.86 4.11
N ASP A 59 -16.99 4.56 3.96
CA ASP A 59 -17.95 5.43 3.28
C ASP A 59 -17.48 5.85 1.87
N GLY A 60 -16.82 4.94 1.15
CA GLY A 60 -16.29 5.16 -0.21
C GLY A 60 -15.06 6.08 -0.28
N ALA A 61 -14.47 6.49 0.86
CA ALA A 61 -13.33 7.39 0.90
C ALA A 61 -12.08 6.72 1.51
N LEU A 62 -10.95 6.90 0.84
CA LEU A 62 -9.65 6.47 1.36
C LEU A 62 -9.13 7.48 2.41
N PRO A 63 -8.83 7.06 3.65
CA PRO A 63 -8.27 7.96 4.65
C PRO A 63 -6.93 8.56 4.22
N LEU A 64 -6.73 9.85 4.52
CA LEU A 64 -5.49 10.56 4.19
C LEU A 64 -4.21 9.89 4.76
N PRO A 65 -4.19 9.36 6.01
CA PRO A 65 -3.02 8.63 6.51
C PRO A 65 -2.66 7.41 5.66
N SER A 66 -3.65 6.61 5.26
CA SER A 66 -3.45 5.43 4.40
C SER A 66 -2.95 5.81 3.01
N PHE A 67 -3.52 6.87 2.43
CA PHE A 67 -3.04 7.40 1.15
C PHE A 67 -1.58 7.87 1.25
N ARG A 68 -1.23 8.62 2.30
CA ARG A 68 0.15 9.05 2.55
C ARG A 68 1.11 7.87 2.72
N ALA A 69 0.69 6.81 3.40
CA ALA A 69 1.48 5.60 3.54
C ALA A 69 1.71 4.91 2.19
N TRP A 70 0.69 4.85 1.34
CA TRP A 70 0.83 4.33 -0.02
C TRP A 70 1.83 5.14 -0.85
N ILE A 71 1.76 6.48 -0.80
CA ILE A 71 2.73 7.35 -1.48
C ILE A 71 4.15 7.17 -0.92
N ALA A 72 4.31 7.05 0.40
CA ALA A 72 5.62 6.78 1.01
C ALA A 72 6.21 5.45 0.53
N ALA A 73 5.39 4.41 0.39
CA ALA A 73 5.82 3.13 -0.18
C ALA A 73 6.31 3.31 -1.62
N SER A 74 5.59 4.07 -2.46
CA SER A 74 6.01 4.37 -3.83
C SER A 74 7.43 4.94 -3.91
N HIS A 75 7.72 5.95 -3.07
CA HIS A 75 9.06 6.54 -3.04
C HIS A 75 10.13 5.52 -2.64
N ILE A 76 9.89 4.73 -1.59
CA ILE A 76 10.85 3.70 -1.16
C ILE A 76 11.11 2.70 -2.30
N VAL A 77 10.05 2.26 -2.98
CA VAL A 77 10.14 1.27 -4.06
C VAL A 77 10.97 1.80 -5.23
N HIS A 78 10.63 3.00 -5.72
CA HIS A 78 11.28 3.60 -6.87
C HIS A 78 12.73 4.00 -6.60
N ASP A 79 13.02 4.45 -5.37
CA ASP A 79 14.39 4.85 -5.01
C ASP A 79 15.32 3.66 -4.77
N SER A 80 14.79 2.50 -4.35
CA SER A 80 15.62 1.42 -3.78
C SER A 80 15.69 0.12 -4.59
N PHE A 81 14.72 -0.14 -5.50
CA PHE A 81 14.57 -1.46 -6.12
C PHE A 81 14.62 -1.47 -7.65
N GLY A 82 14.91 -0.33 -8.29
CA GLY A 82 15.04 -0.20 -9.74
C GLY A 82 13.85 -0.76 -10.53
N THR A 83 14.12 -1.41 -11.66
CA THR A 83 13.07 -1.95 -12.54
C THR A 83 12.21 -3.03 -11.88
N ALA A 84 12.78 -3.86 -11.00
CA ALA A 84 12.00 -4.85 -10.26
C ALA A 84 10.99 -4.15 -9.32
N GLY A 85 11.41 -3.04 -8.71
CA GLY A 85 10.54 -2.13 -7.96
C GLY A 85 9.38 -1.60 -8.79
N GLU A 86 9.65 -1.06 -9.97
CA GLU A 86 8.61 -0.51 -10.85
C GLU A 86 7.54 -1.57 -11.22
N VAL A 87 7.98 -2.78 -11.56
CA VAL A 87 7.06 -3.88 -11.91
C VAL A 87 6.23 -4.31 -10.70
N ALA A 88 6.85 -4.46 -9.53
CA ALA A 88 6.16 -4.83 -8.31
C ALA A 88 5.14 -3.74 -7.89
N TRP A 89 5.55 -2.47 -7.97
CA TRP A 89 4.69 -1.32 -7.71
C TRP A 89 3.48 -1.27 -8.64
N GLY A 90 3.70 -1.47 -9.95
CA GLY A 90 2.62 -1.48 -10.94
C GLY A 90 1.59 -2.55 -10.63
N ARG A 91 2.04 -3.78 -10.32
CA ARG A 91 1.14 -4.89 -9.97
C ARG A 91 0.37 -4.65 -8.68
N ALA A 92 1.03 -4.13 -7.64
CA ALA A 92 0.37 -3.83 -6.38
C ALA A 92 -0.62 -2.65 -6.51
N SER A 93 -0.31 -1.66 -7.35
CA SER A 93 -1.22 -0.55 -7.66
C SER A 93 -2.45 -1.00 -8.44
N SER A 94 -2.29 -1.91 -9.41
CA SER A 94 -3.43 -2.54 -10.10
C SER A 94 -4.32 -3.30 -9.12
N LEU A 95 -3.73 -4.08 -8.22
CA LEU A 95 -4.48 -4.80 -7.18
C LEU A 95 -5.27 -3.85 -6.27
N LEU A 96 -4.66 -2.74 -5.85
CA LEU A 96 -5.34 -1.72 -5.04
C LEU A 96 -6.51 -1.13 -5.83
N ALA A 97 -6.29 -0.74 -7.09
CA ALA A 97 -7.33 -0.18 -7.94
C ALA A 97 -8.52 -1.14 -8.13
N ASP A 98 -8.25 -2.43 -8.38
CA ASP A 98 -9.29 -3.45 -8.53
C ASP A 98 -10.13 -3.60 -7.24
N ARG A 99 -9.47 -3.57 -6.07
CA ARG A 99 -10.16 -3.64 -4.77
C ARG A 99 -11.01 -2.42 -4.50
N LEU A 100 -10.50 -1.22 -4.78
CA LEU A 100 -11.26 0.02 -4.62
C LEU A 100 -12.46 0.07 -5.57
N ALA A 101 -12.30 -0.40 -6.81
CA ALA A 101 -13.41 -0.49 -7.76
C ALA A 101 -14.47 -1.49 -7.32
N ALA A 102 -14.07 -2.63 -6.74
CA ALA A 102 -14.98 -3.61 -6.18
C ALA A 102 -15.80 -3.05 -5.00
N ASP A 103 -15.15 -2.35 -4.06
CA ASP A 103 -15.83 -1.73 -2.91
C ASP A 103 -16.88 -0.69 -3.36
N VAL A 104 -16.54 0.16 -4.33
CA VAL A 104 -17.48 1.12 -4.93
C VAL A 104 -18.67 0.41 -5.58
N ALA A 105 -18.42 -0.67 -6.33
CA ALA A 105 -19.49 -1.44 -6.97
C ALA A 105 -20.41 -2.11 -5.94
N GLN A 106 -19.87 -2.62 -4.83
CA GLN A 106 -20.65 -3.20 -3.75
C GLN A 106 -21.52 -2.17 -3.03
N GLN A 107 -20.99 -0.96 -2.80
CA GLN A 107 -21.76 0.15 -2.21
C GLN A 107 -22.90 0.62 -3.14
N ALA A 108 -22.64 0.69 -4.45
CA ALA A 108 -23.67 1.04 -5.43
C ALA A 108 -24.78 -0.02 -5.54
N GLY A 109 -24.43 -1.31 -5.52
CA GLY A 109 -25.39 -2.41 -5.55
C GLY A 109 -26.22 -2.55 -4.26
N GLY A 110 -25.61 -2.32 -3.09
CA GLY A 110 -26.31 -2.37 -1.80
C GLY A 110 -27.30 -1.23 -1.58
N ALA A 111 -27.15 -0.10 -2.28
CA ALA A 111 -28.09 1.02 -2.22
C ALA A 111 -29.40 0.77 -2.98
N GLN A 112 -29.45 -0.20 -3.91
CA GLN A 112 -30.65 -0.51 -4.69
C GLN A 112 -31.59 -1.54 -4.04
N ASP A 113 -31.13 -2.27 -3.01
CA ASP A 113 -31.88 -3.39 -2.39
C ASP A 113 -32.68 -2.98 -1.13
N ASN A 114 -32.94 -1.69 -0.92
CA ASN A 114 -33.82 -1.22 0.15
C ASN A 114 -35.11 -0.60 -0.40
N PRO A 115 -36.10 -1.42 -0.85
CA PRO A 115 -37.46 -0.94 -1.01
C PRO A 115 -38.04 -0.73 0.38
N GLN A 116 -38.13 0.52 0.82
CA GLN A 116 -38.98 0.88 1.96
C GLN A 116 -40.40 0.38 1.69
N ALA A 117 -40.91 -0.48 2.59
CA ALA A 117 -42.32 -0.83 2.75
C ALA A 117 -42.71 -0.63 4.22
#